data_AF-A0A6L9QW11-F1
#
_entry.id   AF-A0A6L9QW11-F1
#
_cell.length_a   1.000
_cell.length_b   1.000
_cell.length_c   1.000
_cell.angle_alpha   90.00
_cell.angle_beta   90.00
_cell.angle_gamma   90.00
#
_symmetry.space_group_name_H-M   'P 1'
#
loop_
_entity.id
_entity.type
_entity.pdbx_description
1 polymer ?
#
loop_
_entity_poly.entity_id
_entity_poly.type
_entity_poly.pdbx_seq_one_letter_code
_entity_poly.pdbx_strand_id
1 'polypeptide(L)'
;AGLHRLLRPLAAEAERLPPAHRGALGTIMDGAPTAAPLVLYTAVCELLSLAAASGPVLCWADDVQWLDRASLEVLAFAARRVQDEPVAVLFATRDDRDDAAGLAGIPRLRLAPLDEEASLRVLEDALGTANGDLAEEIVDL
;
A
#
# COMPACT_ATOMS: atom_id res chain seq x y z
N ALA A 1 -11.64 -6.51 0.65
CA ALA A 1 -12.15 -5.12 0.50
C ALA A 1 -11.04 -4.11 0.25
N GLY A 2 -9.83 -4.31 0.80
CA GLY A 2 -8.73 -3.37 0.61
C GLY A 2 -8.24 -3.24 -0.83
N LEU A 3 -8.06 -4.37 -1.52
CA LEU A 3 -7.65 -4.38 -2.92
C LEU A 3 -8.65 -3.66 -3.82
N HIS A 4 -9.96 -3.84 -3.60
CA HIS A 4 -11.00 -3.12 -4.34
C HIS A 4 -10.84 -1.60 -4.22
N ARG A 5 -10.65 -1.09 -3.01
CA ARG A 5 -10.46 0.34 -2.75
C ARG A 5 -9.20 0.87 -3.44
N LEU A 6 -8.12 0.09 -3.45
CA LEU A 6 -6.84 0.46 -4.06
C LEU A 6 -6.92 0.48 -5.59
N LEU A 7 -7.65 -0.46 -6.21
CA LEU A 7 -7.75 -0.56 -7.67
C LEU A 7 -8.85 0.32 -8.28
N ARG A 8 -9.81 0.80 -7.49
CA ARG A 8 -10.92 1.63 -7.97
C ARG A 8 -10.51 2.82 -8.85
N PRO A 9 -9.42 3.57 -8.57
CA PRO A 9 -8.98 4.66 -9.43
C PRO A 9 -8.54 4.20 -10.84
N LEU A 10 -8.22 2.93 -11.01
CA LEU A 10 -7.71 2.33 -12.25
C LEU A 10 -8.79 1.54 -13.02
N ALA A 11 -10.08 1.77 -12.71
CA ALA A 11 -11.17 1.02 -13.33
C ALA A 11 -11.24 1.22 -14.85
N ALA A 12 -10.91 2.42 -15.34
CA ALA A 12 -10.89 2.70 -16.78
C ALA A 12 -9.74 1.98 -17.50
N GLU A 13 -8.59 1.85 -16.83
CA GLU A 13 -7.42 1.14 -17.32
C GLU A 13 -7.66 -0.36 -17.35
N ALA A 14 -8.40 -0.90 -16.38
CA ALA A 14 -8.76 -2.31 -16.34
C ALA A 14 -9.55 -2.77 -17.58
N GLU A 15 -10.37 -1.90 -18.17
CA GLU A 15 -11.11 -2.19 -19.40
C GLU A 15 -10.19 -2.46 -20.60
N ARG A 16 -8.99 -1.86 -20.60
CA ARG A 16 -7.99 -1.99 -21.67
C ARG A 16 -7.20 -3.30 -21.60
N LEU A 17 -7.32 -4.07 -20.51
CA LEU A 17 -6.61 -5.33 -20.33
C LEU A 17 -7.19 -6.44 -21.23
N PRO A 18 -6.43 -7.53 -21.47
CA PRO A 18 -6.95 -8.72 -22.10
C PRO A 18 -8.17 -9.32 -21.37
N PRO A 19 -9.12 -9.98 -22.07
CA PRO A 19 -10.36 -10.46 -21.46
C PRO A 19 -10.20 -11.33 -20.22
N ALA A 20 -9.16 -12.16 -20.17
CA ALA A 20 -8.87 -13.01 -19.02
C ALA A 20 -8.54 -12.19 -17.75
N HIS A 21 -7.74 -11.14 -17.89
CA HIS A 21 -7.35 -10.27 -16.79
C HIS A 21 -8.49 -9.33 -16.39
N ARG A 22 -9.23 -8.77 -17.35
CA ARG A 22 -10.43 -7.97 -17.06
C ARG A 22 -11.45 -8.78 -16.27
N GLY A 23 -11.72 -10.03 -16.69
CA GLY A 23 -12.62 -10.93 -15.98
C GLY A 23 -12.15 -11.24 -14.56
N ALA A 24 -10.84 -11.45 -14.36
CA ALA A 24 -10.28 -11.67 -13.04
C ALA A 24 -10.41 -10.43 -12.13
N LEU A 25 -10.18 -9.23 -12.64
CA LEU A 25 -10.37 -7.99 -11.87
C LEU A 25 -11.84 -7.71 -11.57
N GLY A 26 -12.75 -8.07 -12.48
CA GLY A 26 -14.20 -7.96 -12.27
C GLY A 26 -14.70 -8.73 -11.03
N THR A 27 -13.97 -9.75 -10.57
CA THR A 27 -14.30 -10.46 -9.32
C THR A 27 -14.15 -9.58 -8.09
N ILE A 28 -13.21 -8.64 -8.14
CA ILE A 28 -12.94 -7.68 -7.07
C ILE A 28 -13.72 -6.39 -7.30
N MET A 29 -13.82 -5.91 -8.55
CA MET A 29 -14.43 -4.62 -8.89
C MET A 29 -15.95 -4.64 -8.89
N ASP A 30 -16.54 -5.72 -9.42
CA ASP A 30 -17.97 -5.79 -9.75
C ASP A 30 -18.67 -6.99 -9.10
N GLY A 31 -17.93 -7.83 -8.36
CA GLY A 31 -18.46 -9.05 -7.76
C GLY A 31 -18.71 -10.19 -8.76
N ALA A 32 -17.98 -10.22 -9.88
CA ALA A 32 -18.05 -11.29 -10.86
C ALA A 32 -17.61 -12.66 -10.29
N PRO A 33 -17.97 -13.79 -10.93
CA PRO A 33 -17.58 -15.12 -10.45
C PRO A 33 -16.07 -15.28 -10.27
N THR A 34 -15.66 -15.89 -9.15
CA THR A 34 -14.25 -16.04 -8.74
C THR A 34 -13.37 -16.60 -9.85
N ALA A 35 -12.27 -15.89 -10.14
CA ALA A 35 -11.23 -16.32 -11.07
C ALA A 35 -10.16 -17.15 -10.34
N ALA A 36 -9.33 -17.87 -11.10
CA ALA A 36 -8.18 -18.56 -10.53
C ALA A 36 -7.24 -17.54 -9.84
N PRO A 37 -6.79 -17.78 -8.60
CA PRO A 37 -6.01 -16.80 -7.82
C PRO A 37 -4.80 -16.24 -8.57
N LEU A 38 -4.07 -17.09 -9.29
CA LEU A 38 -2.89 -16.67 -10.05
C LEU A 38 -3.23 -15.67 -11.16
N VAL A 39 -4.40 -15.80 -11.80
CA VAL A 39 -4.85 -14.89 -12.87
C VAL A 39 -5.19 -13.53 -12.29
N LEU A 40 -5.79 -13.48 -11.10
CA LEU A 40 -6.00 -12.21 -10.39
C LEU A 40 -4.67 -11.55 -10.06
N TYR A 41 -3.70 -12.31 -9.58
CA TYR A 41 -2.40 -11.78 -9.18
C TYR A 41 -1.66 -11.16 -10.38
N THR A 42 -1.65 -11.84 -11.54
CA THR A 42 -1.05 -11.30 -12.77
C THR A 42 -1.83 -10.14 -13.34
N ALA A 43 -3.16 -10.16 -13.27
CA ALA A 43 -4.00 -9.07 -13.73
C ALA A 43 -3.74 -7.78 -12.95
N VAL A 44 -3.52 -7.87 -11.64
CA VAL A 44 -3.13 -6.70 -10.82
C VAL A 44 -1.77 -6.16 -11.24
N CYS A 45 -0.76 -7.02 -11.46
CA CYS A 45 0.54 -6.56 -11.96
C CYS A 45 0.41 -5.83 -13.30
N GLU A 46 -0.31 -6.41 -14.26
CA GLU A 46 -0.48 -5.80 -15.59
C GLU A 46 -1.27 -4.49 -15.52
N LEU A 47 -2.28 -4.40 -14.64
CA LEU A 47 -3.00 -3.16 -14.41
C LEU A 47 -2.08 -2.06 -13.88
N LEU A 48 -1.20 -2.37 -12.92
CA LEU A 48 -0.25 -1.42 -12.37
C LEU A 48 0.80 -1.00 -13.42
N SER A 49 1.34 -1.94 -14.20
CA SER A 49 2.24 -1.62 -15.32
C SER A 49 1.55 -0.74 -16.37
N LEU A 50 0.28 -1.02 -16.69
CA LEU A 50 -0.49 -0.22 -17.64
C LEU A 50 -0.74 1.19 -17.12
N ALA A 51 -1.07 1.34 -15.84
CA ALA A 51 -1.21 2.65 -15.20
C ALA A 51 0.10 3.43 -15.24
N ALA A 52 1.23 2.72 -15.06
CA ALA A 52 2.56 3.30 -15.08
C ALA A 52 3.00 3.80 -16.47
N ALA A 53 2.29 3.42 -17.54
CA ALA A 53 2.54 3.93 -18.89
C ALA A 53 2.27 5.45 -19.00
N SER A 54 1.44 6.02 -18.13
CA SER A 54 1.16 7.47 -18.08
C SER A 54 2.14 8.23 -17.18
N GLY A 55 2.99 7.53 -16.43
CA GLY A 55 3.94 8.10 -15.47
C GLY A 55 4.11 7.20 -14.25
N PRO A 56 5.12 7.45 -13.38
CA PRO A 56 5.37 6.60 -12.21
C PRO A 56 4.16 6.47 -11.28
N VAL A 57 3.89 5.25 -10.82
CA VAL A 57 2.76 4.94 -9.92
C VAL A 57 3.29 4.60 -8.53
N LEU A 58 2.72 5.24 -7.51
CA LEU A 58 2.88 4.83 -6.13
C LEU A 58 1.58 4.20 -5.63
N CYS A 59 1.64 2.92 -5.29
CA CYS A 59 0.62 2.26 -4.49
C CYS A 59 1.08 2.24 -3.04
N TRP A 60 0.32 2.80 -2.13
CA TRP A 60 0.56 2.59 -0.70
C TRP A 60 -0.57 1.79 -0.06
N ALA A 61 -0.25 1.11 1.02
CA ALA A 61 -1.23 0.60 1.98
C ALA A 61 -0.72 0.92 3.38
N ASP A 62 -1.48 1.73 4.09
CA ASP A 62 -1.19 2.09 5.48
C ASP A 62 -1.89 1.14 6.45
N ASP A 63 -1.31 0.97 7.63
CA ASP A 63 -1.73 0.05 8.69
C ASP A 63 -2.19 -1.33 8.17
N VAL A 64 -1.32 -1.99 7.41
CA VAL A 64 -1.64 -3.25 6.72
C VAL A 64 -2.05 -4.42 7.63
N GLN A 65 -1.78 -4.32 8.94
CA GLN A 65 -2.31 -5.25 9.94
C GLN A 65 -3.85 -5.32 9.97
N TRP A 66 -4.54 -4.27 9.50
CA TRP A 66 -5.99 -4.26 9.36
C TRP A 66 -6.48 -4.68 7.98
N LEU A 67 -5.56 -4.88 7.02
CA LEU A 67 -5.90 -5.25 5.66
C LEU A 67 -6.34 -6.71 5.61
N ASP A 68 -7.37 -7.00 4.83
CA ASP A 68 -7.77 -8.40 4.64
C ASP A 68 -6.65 -9.21 3.97
N ARG A 69 -6.43 -10.42 4.49
CA ARG A 69 -5.35 -11.35 4.08
C ARG A 69 -5.23 -11.49 2.57
N ALA A 70 -6.35 -11.68 1.87
CA ALA A 70 -6.37 -11.86 0.42
C ALA A 70 -5.85 -10.62 -0.33
N SER A 71 -6.25 -9.42 0.10
CA SER A 71 -5.73 -8.17 -0.46
C SER A 71 -4.22 -8.03 -0.20
N LEU A 72 -3.76 -8.33 1.01
CA LEU A 72 -2.33 -8.27 1.35
C LEU A 72 -1.50 -9.23 0.49
N GLU A 73 -1.96 -10.46 0.28
CA GLU A 73 -1.25 -11.45 -0.54
C GLU A 73 -1.11 -11.01 -2.00
N VAL A 74 -2.17 -10.45 -2.58
CA VAL A 74 -2.15 -9.92 -3.96
C VAL A 74 -1.19 -8.74 -4.07
N LEU A 75 -1.27 -7.77 -3.15
CA LEU A 75 -0.40 -6.59 -3.17
C LEU A 75 1.06 -6.97 -2.93
N ALA A 76 1.33 -7.88 -1.99
CA ALA A 76 2.67 -8.37 -1.74
C ALA A 76 3.25 -9.10 -2.96
N PHE A 77 2.41 -9.87 -3.68
CA PHE A 77 2.80 -10.46 -4.95
C PHE A 77 3.15 -9.40 -5.99
N ALA A 78 2.31 -8.38 -6.15
CA ALA A 78 2.56 -7.28 -7.07
C ALA A 78 3.87 -6.55 -6.74
N ALA A 79 4.09 -6.21 -5.47
CA ALA A 79 5.31 -5.54 -4.99
C ALA A 79 6.60 -6.29 -5.35
N ARG A 80 6.58 -7.63 -5.31
CA ARG A 80 7.71 -8.47 -5.72
C ARG A 80 7.89 -8.56 -7.24
N ARG A 81 6.83 -8.35 -8.01
CA ARG A 81 6.81 -8.55 -9.46
C ARG A 81 7.13 -7.29 -10.26
N VAL A 82 6.71 -6.13 -9.76
CA VAL A 82 6.80 -4.84 -10.47
C VAL A 82 8.13 -4.11 -10.22
N GLN A 83 9.16 -4.79 -9.71
CA GLN A 83 10.42 -4.17 -9.31
C GLN A 83 11.18 -3.50 -10.48
N ASP A 84 10.96 -3.98 -11.70
CA ASP A 84 11.56 -3.45 -12.93
C ASP A 84 10.65 -2.45 -13.68
N GLU A 85 9.48 -2.15 -13.11
CA GLU A 85 8.49 -1.23 -13.67
C GLU A 85 8.54 0.11 -12.92
N PRO A 86 8.04 1.23 -13.49
CA PRO A 86 7.91 2.50 -12.78
C PRO A 86 6.74 2.48 -11.77
N VAL A 87 6.71 1.46 -10.92
CA VAL A 87 5.69 1.20 -9.90
C VAL A 87 6.38 0.96 -8.56
N ALA A 88 6.03 1.76 -7.56
CA ALA A 88 6.41 1.53 -6.18
C ALA A 88 5.19 1.03 -5.39
N VAL A 89 5.38 -0.03 -4.59
CA VAL A 89 4.36 -0.50 -3.65
C VAL A 89 4.91 -0.40 -2.23
N LEU A 90 4.31 0.48 -1.43
CA LEU A 90 4.68 0.74 -0.03
C LEU A 90 3.65 0.15 0.92
N PHE A 91 4.15 -0.49 1.97
CA PHE A 91 3.36 -1.03 3.06
C PHE A 91 3.84 -0.41 4.36
N ALA A 92 2.93 0.21 5.11
CA ALA A 92 3.20 0.63 6.48
C ALA A 92 2.48 -0.33 7.43
N THR A 93 3.22 -0.77 8.45
CA THR A 93 2.77 -1.77 9.42
C THR A 93 3.37 -1.44 10.77
N ARG A 94 2.69 -1.86 11.84
CA ARG A 94 3.23 -1.75 13.19
C ARG A 94 4.36 -2.76 13.39
N ASP A 95 5.15 -2.52 14.42
CA ASP A 95 6.30 -3.37 14.76
C ASP A 95 5.88 -4.67 15.50
N ASP A 96 4.60 -5.07 15.38
CA ASP A 96 4.09 -6.32 15.92
C ASP A 96 4.58 -7.52 15.09
N ARG A 97 4.84 -8.61 15.81
CA ARG A 97 5.72 -9.68 15.33
C ARG A 97 5.07 -10.63 14.33
N ASP A 98 3.75 -10.56 14.12
CA ASP A 98 2.99 -11.54 13.32
C ASP A 98 2.46 -11.03 11.97
N ASP A 99 2.30 -9.72 11.77
CA ASP A 99 1.67 -9.17 10.55
C ASP A 99 2.63 -9.14 9.33
N ALA A 100 3.93 -9.31 9.58
CA ALA A 100 4.96 -9.38 8.55
C ALA A 100 4.94 -10.68 7.73
N ALA A 101 4.21 -11.73 8.15
CA ALA A 101 4.19 -13.01 7.44
C ALA A 101 3.68 -12.88 5.99
N GLY A 102 2.78 -11.93 5.71
CA GLY A 102 2.31 -11.64 4.34
C GLY A 102 3.31 -10.90 3.46
N LEU A 103 4.30 -10.23 4.07
CA LEU A 103 5.24 -9.33 3.41
C LEU A 103 6.64 -9.92 3.24
N ALA A 104 6.79 -11.24 3.40
CA ALA A 104 8.07 -11.93 3.19
C ALA A 104 8.63 -11.65 1.78
N GLY A 105 9.93 -11.39 1.70
CA GLY A 105 10.62 -11.08 0.44
C GLY A 105 10.45 -9.63 -0.06
N ILE A 106 9.81 -8.75 0.72
CA ILE A 106 9.75 -7.31 0.45
C ILE A 106 10.77 -6.59 1.36
N PRO A 107 11.59 -5.65 0.83
CA PRO A 107 12.51 -4.87 1.66
C PRO A 107 11.79 -4.12 2.78
N ARG A 108 12.39 -4.11 3.98
CA ARG A 108 11.82 -3.48 5.17
C ARG A 108 12.71 -2.34 5.64
N LEU A 109 12.11 -1.18 5.85
CA LEU A 109 12.72 -0.06 6.55
C LEU A 109 12.07 0.04 7.93
N ARG A 110 12.86 -0.15 8.98
CA ARG A 110 12.37 0.06 10.35
C ARG A 110 12.50 1.53 10.69
N LEU A 111 11.38 2.17 11.03
CA LEU A 111 11.36 3.53 11.55
C LEU A 111 11.50 3.46 13.07
N ALA A 112 12.60 4.01 13.59
CA ALA A 112 12.76 4.16 15.03
C ALA A 112 11.85 5.28 15.54
N PRO A 113 11.49 5.26 16.83
CA PRO A 113 10.90 6.43 17.48
C PRO A 113 11.77 7.67 17.22
N LEU A 114 11.12 8.82 17.11
CA LEU A 114 11.84 10.09 17.08
C LEU A 114 12.56 10.29 18.42
N ASP A 115 13.74 10.89 18.37
CA ASP A 115 14.36 11.43 19.59
C ASP A 115 13.60 12.68 20.06
N GLU A 116 13.90 13.11 21.27
CA GLU A 116 13.24 14.25 21.92
C GLU A 116 13.36 15.53 21.08
N GLU A 117 14.56 15.83 20.57
CA GLU A 117 14.81 17.01 19.74
C GLU A 117 13.99 16.98 18.43
N ALA A 118 13.97 15.84 17.74
CA ALA A 118 13.17 15.68 16.53
C ALA A 118 11.66 15.74 16.82
N SER A 119 11.23 15.22 17.97
CA SER A 119 9.83 15.25 18.40
C SER A 119 9.36 16.70 18.66
N LEU A 120 10.16 17.48 19.39
CA LEU A 120 9.90 18.90 19.61
C LEU A 120 9.83 19.67 18.29
N ARG A 121 10.76 19.44 17.36
CA ARG A 121 10.74 20.08 16.04
C ARG A 121 9.48 19.77 15.23
N VAL A 122 8.99 18.53 15.28
CA VAL A 122 7.73 18.15 14.61
C VAL A 122 6.54 18.84 15.26
N LEU A 123 6.52 18.94 16.60
CA LEU A 123 5.47 19.63 17.33
C LEU A 123 5.47 21.14 17.05
N GLU A 124 6.64 21.77 16.99
CA GLU A 124 6.78 23.18 16.63
C GLU A 124 6.30 23.46 15.21
N ASP A 125 6.61 22.58 14.24
CA ASP A 125 6.13 22.72 12.85
C ASP A 125 4.60 22.56 12.76
N ALA A 126 4.02 21.62 13.51
CA ALA A 126 2.59 21.35 13.50
C ALA A 126 1.74 22.37 14.30
N LEU A 127 2.25 22.85 15.43
CA LEU A 127 1.51 23.67 16.40
C LEU A 127 1.95 25.14 16.41
N GLY A 128 3.07 25.47 15.77
CA GLY A 128 3.70 26.78 15.82
C GLY A 128 4.51 27.01 17.11
N THR A 129 5.53 27.87 17.02
CA THR A 129 6.52 28.12 18.09
C THR A 129 5.96 28.80 19.35
N ALA A 130 4.72 29.30 19.32
CA ALA A 130 4.07 29.93 20.48
C ALA A 130 3.59 28.91 21.53
N ASN A 131 3.66 27.60 21.24
CA ASN A 131 3.15 26.53 22.08
C ASN A 131 4.27 25.66 22.69
N GLY A 132 5.46 26.24 22.96
CA GLY A 132 6.65 25.53 23.44
C GLY A 132 6.41 24.67 24.70
N ASP A 133 5.79 25.25 25.74
CA ASP A 133 5.51 24.53 26.99
C ASP A 133 4.58 23.30 26.78
N LEU A 134 3.63 23.39 25.84
CA LEU A 134 2.75 22.27 25.50
C LEU A 134 3.49 21.20 24.69
N ALA A 135 4.45 21.60 23.86
CA ALA A 135 5.25 20.66 23.08
C ALA A 135 6.16 19.82 23.98
N GLU A 136 6.80 20.43 24.99
CA GLU A 136 7.59 19.70 26.00
C GLU A 136 6.72 18.73 26.80
N GLU A 137 5.53 19.17 27.26
CA GLU A 137 4.61 18.31 28.02
C GLU A 137 4.15 17.07 27.20
N ILE A 138 3.99 17.22 25.87
CA ILE A 138 3.60 16.10 24.99
C ILE A 138 4.73 15.09 24.78
N VAL A 139 5.99 15.54 24.76
CA VAL A 139 7.14 14.63 24.57
C VAL A 139 7.42 13.80 25.83
N ASP A 140 7.07 14.32 27.00
CA ASP A 140 7.25 13.65 28.30
C ASP A 140 6.15 12.61 28.65
N LEU A 141 5.08 12.49 27.84
CA LEU A 141 3.96 11.54 28.02
C LEU A 141 4.28 10.10 27.58
#